data_AF-A0AAP1V578-F1
#
_entry.id   AF-A0AAP1V578-F1
#
_cell.length_a   1.000
_cell.length_b   1.000
_cell.length_c   1.000
_cell.angle_alpha   90.00
_cell.angle_beta   90.00
_cell.angle_gamma   90.00
#
_symmetry.space_group_name_H-M   'P 1'
#
loop_
_entity.id
_entity.type
_entity.pdbx_description
1 polymer ?
#
loop_
_entity_poly.entity_id
_entity_poly.type
_entity_poly.pdbx_seq_one_letter_code
_entity_poly.pdbx_strand_id
1 'polypeptide(L)'
;MKSKVQLVLNGEQTGHADAFLELIGRARHLDCMVAFAKGSALKLILKTLEKSLRRGMTARFAIGLSFHLTDPALLRTLFRLSKAHPLELYLSYTEETFHPKVYAFADSGRSTVFVGSANLTAGGLSTNYEASVRVDDTDGTLVAEVAAFFDELIGGEVVLPATKERIDDYARQFAVQRAWRDMAKKRADKISREAISDLSVLAYQLAEMKRDDSQSGFAAQRAIRARYVAEAKARIQELAALQRPSASTFLPMYEGLYRRFHSGGLHRQKTRITAKAPLFVAALADILGRSKPPPAEAFEILRRHFLGIQGAGVNLLTEVLHAIDNKRYPVMNQNAVNGLTTAGFVGYPLHPAKAGVDGELYTRFCEDAKTVQRQLGLANFSELDALFNYIYWQEGEEEGES
;
A
#
# COMPACT_ATOMS: atom_id res chain seq x y z
N MET A 1 -12.23 -22.19 41.74
CA MET A 1 -12.32 -22.83 40.41
C MET A 1 -11.35 -22.12 39.47
N LYS A 2 -10.46 -22.83 38.77
CA LYS A 2 -9.70 -22.21 37.67
C LYS A 2 -10.69 -21.81 36.57
N SER A 3 -10.55 -20.61 36.01
CA SER A 3 -11.38 -20.16 34.89
C SER A 3 -11.25 -21.14 33.70
N LYS A 4 -12.38 -21.46 33.04
CA LYS A 4 -12.41 -22.24 31.79
C LYS A 4 -11.78 -21.49 30.62
N VAL A 5 -11.56 -20.18 30.78
CA VAL A 5 -10.99 -19.28 29.78
C VAL A 5 -9.74 -18.64 30.37
N GLN A 6 -8.62 -18.73 29.66
CA GLN A 6 -7.32 -18.23 30.09
C GLN A 6 -6.70 -17.37 29.00
N LEU A 7 -6.20 -16.20 29.37
CA LEU A 7 -5.39 -15.37 28.47
C LEU A 7 -4.00 -15.99 28.36
N VAL A 8 -3.52 -16.15 27.12
CA VAL A 8 -2.19 -16.67 26.80
C VAL A 8 -1.43 -15.57 26.08
N LEU A 9 -0.33 -15.17 26.69
CA LEU A 9 0.60 -14.17 26.19
C LEU A 9 1.95 -14.84 25.97
N ASN A 10 2.74 -14.33 25.02
CA ASN A 10 4.17 -14.66 24.98
C ASN A 10 4.91 -13.77 25.99
N GLY A 11 5.70 -14.38 26.88
CA GLY A 11 6.53 -13.70 27.86
C GLY A 11 7.54 -14.65 28.53
N GLU A 12 8.26 -14.17 29.54
CA GLU A 12 9.36 -14.93 30.17
C GLU A 12 8.93 -16.21 30.92
N GLN A 13 7.66 -16.33 31.35
CA GLN A 13 7.20 -17.42 32.23
C GLN A 13 6.24 -18.41 31.57
N THR A 14 5.55 -18.02 30.49
CA THR A 14 4.60 -18.88 29.75
C THR A 14 4.60 -18.44 28.29
N GLY A 15 4.69 -19.40 27.36
CA GLY A 15 4.56 -19.12 25.93
C GLY A 15 3.54 -20.04 25.26
N HIS A 16 3.04 -19.62 24.10
CA HIS A 16 2.14 -20.44 23.28
C HIS A 16 2.80 -21.80 22.92
N ALA A 17 4.12 -21.80 22.70
CA ALA A 17 4.89 -23.01 22.40
C ALA A 17 4.74 -24.11 23.46
N ASP A 18 4.86 -23.79 24.74
CA ASP A 18 4.80 -24.78 25.82
C ASP A 18 3.41 -25.39 25.93
N ALA A 19 2.38 -24.55 25.90
CA ALA A 19 0.99 -24.98 25.93
C ALA A 19 0.65 -25.85 24.72
N PHE A 20 1.16 -25.52 23.53
CA PHE A 20 0.92 -26.29 22.31
C PHE A 20 1.63 -27.64 22.36
N LEU A 21 2.89 -27.67 22.80
CA LEU A 21 3.66 -28.92 22.90
C LEU A 21 2.99 -29.91 23.86
N GLU A 22 2.51 -29.43 25.01
CA GLU A 22 1.74 -30.24 25.96
C GLU A 22 0.49 -30.85 25.29
N LEU A 23 -0.30 -30.02 24.61
CA LEU A 23 -1.56 -30.43 24.01
C LEU A 23 -1.39 -31.38 22.81
N ILE A 24 -0.46 -31.07 21.89
CA ILE A 24 -0.07 -31.99 20.80
C ILE A 24 0.35 -33.34 21.38
N GLY A 25 1.08 -33.32 22.51
CA GLY A 25 1.57 -34.53 23.18
C GLY A 25 0.47 -35.48 23.66
N ARG A 26 -0.74 -35.00 23.96
CA ARG A 26 -1.85 -35.80 24.51
C ARG A 26 -3.08 -35.92 23.59
N ALA A 27 -3.25 -35.02 22.64
CA ALA A 27 -4.45 -34.99 21.79
C ALA A 27 -4.63 -36.27 20.97
N ARG A 28 -5.91 -36.57 20.67
CA ARG A 28 -6.36 -37.56 19.69
C ARG A 28 -6.68 -36.94 18.34
N HIS A 29 -7.07 -35.66 18.32
CA HIS A 29 -7.31 -34.91 17.11
C HIS A 29 -6.79 -33.47 17.24
N LEU A 30 -6.31 -32.90 16.13
CA LEU A 30 -5.89 -31.50 16.02
C LEU A 30 -6.45 -30.87 14.75
N ASP A 31 -7.24 -29.81 14.90
CA ASP A 31 -7.56 -28.87 13.82
C ASP A 31 -6.72 -27.60 13.97
N CYS A 32 -5.93 -27.28 12.94
CA CYS A 32 -5.04 -26.13 12.91
C CYS A 32 -5.35 -25.27 11.68
N MET A 33 -5.85 -24.04 11.90
CA MET A 33 -6.11 -23.06 10.85
C MET A 33 -5.27 -21.82 11.11
N VAL A 34 -4.31 -21.52 10.22
CA VAL A 34 -3.38 -20.39 10.40
C VAL A 34 -3.16 -19.62 9.11
N ALA A 35 -3.12 -18.29 9.24
CA ALA A 35 -2.83 -17.40 8.13
C ALA A 35 -1.41 -17.60 7.59
N PHE A 36 -0.43 -17.69 8.50
CA PHE A 36 0.98 -17.83 8.14
C PHE A 36 1.65 -18.96 8.91
N ALA A 37 2.45 -19.75 8.22
CA ALA A 37 3.25 -20.81 8.83
C ALA A 37 4.72 -20.73 8.40
N LYS A 38 5.64 -20.73 9.35
CA LYS A 38 7.09 -20.68 9.10
C LYS A 38 7.80 -21.91 9.65
N GLY A 39 8.83 -22.36 8.94
CA GLY A 39 9.64 -23.52 9.31
C GLY A 39 10.29 -23.37 10.70
N SER A 40 10.47 -22.14 11.18
CA SER A 40 10.95 -21.86 12.52
C SER A 40 10.03 -22.39 13.63
N ALA A 41 8.71 -22.27 13.49
CA ALA A 41 7.76 -22.89 14.43
C ALA A 41 7.66 -24.39 14.25
N LEU A 42 7.67 -24.87 13.00
CA LEU A 42 7.59 -26.31 12.76
C LEU A 42 8.74 -27.04 13.45
N LYS A 43 9.97 -26.49 13.44
CA LYS A 43 11.10 -27.06 14.20
C LYS A 43 10.81 -27.26 15.69
N LEU A 44 10.00 -26.40 16.30
CA LEU A 44 9.63 -26.51 17.72
C LEU A 44 8.66 -27.68 17.94
N ILE A 45 7.64 -27.82 17.08
CA ILE A 45 6.55 -28.78 17.30
C ILE A 45 6.72 -30.13 16.57
N LEU A 46 7.58 -30.21 15.55
CA LEU A 46 7.64 -31.33 14.60
C LEU A 46 7.85 -32.68 15.28
N LYS A 47 8.80 -32.77 16.22
CA LYS A 47 9.10 -34.02 16.93
C LYS A 47 7.89 -34.54 17.71
N THR A 48 7.19 -33.65 18.41
CA THR A 48 6.00 -34.00 19.20
C THR A 48 4.83 -34.33 18.28
N LEU A 49 4.60 -33.54 17.23
CA LEU A 49 3.57 -33.78 16.22
C LEU A 49 3.74 -35.16 15.57
N GLU A 50 4.92 -35.47 15.05
CA GLU A 50 5.20 -36.75 14.39
C GLU A 50 5.08 -37.94 15.38
N LYS A 51 5.48 -37.76 16.64
CA LYS A 51 5.29 -38.78 17.68
C LYS A 51 3.80 -39.03 17.95
N SER A 52 2.99 -37.98 18.06
CA SER A 52 1.55 -38.12 18.30
C SER A 52 0.81 -38.70 17.11
N LEU A 53 1.16 -38.29 15.88
CA LEU A 53 0.64 -38.88 14.65
C LEU A 53 0.96 -40.39 14.56
N ARG A 54 2.18 -40.80 14.94
CA ARG A 54 2.55 -42.24 15.02
C ARG A 54 1.74 -43.03 16.05
N ARG A 55 1.26 -42.37 17.11
CA ARG A 55 0.36 -42.97 18.11
C ARG A 55 -1.09 -43.11 17.58
N GLY A 56 -1.41 -42.54 16.43
CA GLY A 56 -2.75 -42.55 15.84
C GLY A 56 -3.56 -41.28 16.08
N MET A 57 -2.94 -40.19 16.52
CA MET A 57 -3.59 -38.86 16.50
C MET A 57 -3.90 -38.49 15.06
N THR A 58 -5.11 -38.02 14.77
CA THR A 58 -5.47 -37.44 13.47
C THR A 58 -5.24 -35.92 13.49
N ALA A 59 -5.00 -35.31 12.33
CA ALA A 59 -4.89 -33.85 12.27
C ALA A 59 -5.34 -33.26 10.93
N ARG A 60 -5.93 -32.06 10.94
CA ARG A 60 -6.16 -31.25 9.75
C ARG A 60 -5.45 -29.91 9.89
N PHE A 61 -4.75 -29.52 8.83
CA PHE A 61 -4.04 -28.24 8.75
C PHE A 61 -4.58 -27.45 7.56
N ALA A 62 -5.13 -26.26 7.80
CA ALA A 62 -5.41 -25.27 6.76
C ALA A 62 -4.42 -24.11 6.88
N ILE A 63 -3.60 -23.92 5.84
CA ILE A 63 -2.51 -22.93 5.84
C ILE A 63 -2.79 -21.86 4.78
N GLY A 64 -2.77 -20.60 5.21
CA GLY A 64 -2.87 -19.45 4.33
C GLY A 64 -1.61 -19.24 3.48
N LEU A 65 -1.83 -18.79 2.24
CA LEU A 65 -0.78 -18.48 1.27
C LEU A 65 -0.67 -16.98 0.95
N SER A 66 -1.60 -16.16 1.45
CA SER A 66 -1.65 -14.70 1.21
C SER A 66 -0.33 -14.00 1.51
N PHE A 67 -0.02 -12.96 0.72
CA PHE A 67 1.21 -12.16 0.80
C PHE A 67 2.53 -12.95 0.66
N HIS A 68 2.46 -14.22 0.28
CA HIS A 68 3.63 -15.11 0.14
C HIS A 68 4.51 -15.12 1.39
N LEU A 69 3.90 -15.24 2.57
CA LEU A 69 4.58 -15.22 3.89
C LEU A 69 4.78 -16.60 4.55
N THR A 70 4.08 -17.63 4.08
CA THR A 70 4.23 -19.02 4.53
C THR A 70 5.46 -19.66 3.89
N ASP A 71 6.26 -20.40 4.65
CA ASP A 71 7.50 -21.00 4.15
C ASP A 71 7.19 -22.26 3.29
N PRO A 72 7.58 -22.31 2.00
CA PRO A 72 7.32 -23.49 1.16
C PRO A 72 7.98 -24.78 1.69
N ALA A 73 9.14 -24.66 2.36
CA ALA A 73 9.82 -25.80 2.96
C ALA A 73 9.03 -26.44 4.12
N LEU A 74 8.25 -25.63 4.86
CA LEU A 74 7.32 -26.13 5.87
C LEU A 74 6.19 -26.90 5.21
N LEU A 75 5.59 -26.37 4.13
CA LEU A 75 4.52 -27.04 3.39
C LEU A 75 4.98 -28.40 2.85
N ARG A 76 6.19 -28.48 2.28
CA ARG A 76 6.79 -29.76 1.84
C ARG A 76 6.96 -30.76 2.99
N THR A 77 7.24 -30.28 4.20
CA THR A 77 7.40 -31.15 5.37
C THR A 77 6.05 -31.65 5.88
N LEU A 78 5.05 -30.78 6.02
CA LEU A 78 3.68 -31.17 6.36
C LEU A 78 3.09 -32.11 5.30
N PHE A 79 3.34 -31.87 4.01
CA PHE A 79 2.90 -32.74 2.94
C PHE A 79 3.56 -34.12 2.97
N ARG A 80 4.83 -34.23 3.37
CA ARG A 80 5.45 -35.55 3.61
C ARG A 80 4.81 -36.27 4.79
N LEU A 81 4.48 -35.55 5.87
CA LEU A 81 3.77 -36.12 7.01
C LEU A 81 2.36 -36.60 6.61
N SER A 82 1.62 -35.84 5.80
CA SER A 82 0.28 -36.25 5.33
C SER A 82 0.29 -37.51 4.46
N LYS A 83 1.42 -37.82 3.80
CA LYS A 83 1.58 -39.08 3.05
C LYS A 83 1.94 -40.27 3.93
N ALA A 84 2.49 -40.05 5.13
CA ALA A 84 2.96 -41.09 6.03
C ALA A 84 2.04 -41.33 7.24
N HIS A 85 1.15 -40.40 7.54
CA HIS A 85 0.38 -40.33 8.77
C HIS A 85 -1.04 -39.81 8.50
N PRO A 86 -2.00 -40.00 9.44
CA PRO A 86 -3.36 -39.45 9.31
C PRO A 86 -3.38 -37.93 9.56
N LEU A 87 -2.71 -37.20 8.68
CA LEU A 87 -2.69 -35.75 8.64
C LEU A 87 -3.25 -35.31 7.28
N GLU A 88 -4.23 -34.43 7.29
CA GLU A 88 -4.79 -33.79 6.11
C GLU A 88 -4.23 -32.37 6.02
N LEU A 89 -3.73 -31.99 4.84
CA LEU A 89 -3.15 -30.67 4.61
C LEU A 89 -3.95 -29.97 3.52
N TYR A 90 -4.44 -28.78 3.85
CA TYR A 90 -5.17 -27.88 2.98
C TYR A 90 -4.42 -26.56 2.87
N LEU A 91 -4.52 -25.94 1.69
CA LEU A 91 -3.94 -24.64 1.39
C LEU A 91 -5.05 -23.71 0.92
N SER A 92 -5.03 -22.46 1.38
CA SER A 92 -5.99 -21.44 0.94
C SER A 92 -6.07 -21.34 -0.59
N TYR A 93 -7.28 -21.18 -1.10
CA TYR A 93 -7.63 -21.01 -2.50
C TYR A 93 -8.73 -19.95 -2.60
N THR A 94 -8.37 -18.73 -2.21
CA THR A 94 -9.26 -17.57 -2.24
C THR A 94 -8.42 -16.33 -2.51
N GLU A 95 -9.03 -15.35 -3.18
CA GLU A 95 -8.46 -14.01 -3.38
C GLU A 95 -8.53 -13.18 -2.08
N GLU A 96 -9.51 -13.49 -1.21
CA GLU A 96 -9.61 -12.87 0.11
C GLU A 96 -8.47 -13.35 1.04
N THR A 97 -8.14 -12.54 2.04
CA THR A 97 -7.09 -12.93 3.00
C THR A 97 -7.59 -14.04 3.93
N PHE A 98 -7.07 -15.26 3.75
CA PHE A 98 -7.27 -16.35 4.72
C PHE A 98 -6.50 -16.05 6.01
N HIS A 99 -7.19 -15.46 7.00
CA HIS A 99 -6.56 -14.94 8.22
C HIS A 99 -6.87 -15.63 9.58
N PRO A 100 -7.46 -16.84 9.67
CA PRO A 100 -7.72 -17.49 10.96
C PRO A 100 -6.41 -17.88 11.66
N LYS A 101 -6.48 -18.01 12.99
CA LYS A 101 -5.38 -18.40 13.89
C LYS A 101 -5.98 -19.19 15.05
N VAL A 102 -6.41 -20.39 14.69
CA VAL A 102 -7.22 -21.27 15.53
C VAL A 102 -6.51 -22.62 15.65
N TYR A 103 -6.42 -23.11 16.88
CA TYR A 103 -5.84 -24.41 17.20
C TYR A 103 -6.78 -25.15 18.15
N ALA A 104 -7.41 -26.21 17.66
CA ALA A 104 -8.38 -27.00 18.38
C ALA A 104 -7.82 -28.41 18.64
N PHE A 105 -7.67 -28.76 19.91
CA PHE A 105 -7.15 -30.04 20.36
C PHE A 105 -8.28 -30.83 21.03
N ALA A 106 -8.59 -32.02 20.52
CA ALA A 106 -9.55 -32.92 21.16
C ALA A 106 -8.85 -34.16 21.75
N ASP A 107 -9.23 -34.53 22.96
CA ASP A 107 -8.81 -35.75 23.67
C ASP A 107 -10.04 -36.46 24.28
N SER A 108 -9.87 -37.67 24.82
CA SER A 108 -10.92 -38.41 25.53
C SER A 108 -11.54 -37.61 26.68
N GLY A 109 -12.71 -37.03 26.41
CA GLY A 109 -13.54 -36.32 27.38
C GLY A 109 -13.08 -34.90 27.72
N ARG A 110 -12.10 -34.34 26.99
CA ARG A 110 -11.61 -32.96 27.19
C ARG A 110 -11.13 -32.38 25.86
N SER A 111 -11.53 -31.15 25.56
CA SER A 111 -11.02 -30.38 24.42
C SER A 111 -10.38 -29.08 24.87
N THR A 112 -9.52 -28.52 24.04
CA THR A 112 -8.89 -27.23 24.30
C THR A 112 -8.76 -26.47 22.98
N VAL A 113 -9.23 -25.22 22.95
CA VAL A 113 -9.19 -24.38 21.75
C VAL A 113 -8.40 -23.12 22.06
N PHE A 114 -7.52 -22.73 21.14
CA PHE A 114 -6.83 -21.44 21.13
C PHE A 114 -7.32 -20.62 19.96
N VAL A 115 -7.68 -19.38 20.22
CA VAL A 115 -8.00 -18.38 19.19
C VAL A 115 -7.31 -17.07 19.56
N GLY A 116 -6.61 -16.45 18.62
CA GLY A 116 -5.90 -15.21 18.90
C GLY A 116 -5.04 -14.69 17.76
N SER A 117 -3.98 -13.96 18.12
CA SER A 117 -3.06 -13.36 17.15
C SER A 117 -1.90 -14.28 16.74
N ALA A 118 -1.68 -15.39 17.46
CA ALA A 118 -0.54 -16.27 17.26
C ALA A 118 -0.64 -17.12 15.98
N ASN A 119 0.22 -16.83 15.01
CA ASN A 119 0.43 -17.69 13.82
C ASN A 119 1.40 -18.85 14.13
N LEU A 120 1.47 -19.85 13.24
CA LEU A 120 2.43 -20.96 13.33
C LEU A 120 3.85 -20.50 12.90
N THR A 121 4.43 -19.58 13.66
CA THR A 121 5.77 -19.01 13.44
C THR A 121 6.51 -18.91 14.77
N ALA A 122 7.85 -18.89 14.78
CA ALA A 122 8.58 -18.72 16.05
C ALA A 122 8.23 -17.39 16.75
N GLY A 123 7.91 -16.35 15.97
CA GLY A 123 7.32 -15.11 16.49
C GLY A 123 6.02 -15.38 17.22
N GLY A 124 5.03 -15.93 16.52
CA GLY A 124 3.71 -16.24 17.06
C GLY A 124 3.73 -17.17 18.27
N LEU A 125 4.61 -18.16 18.29
CA LEU A 125 4.66 -19.14 19.37
C LEU A 125 5.52 -18.72 20.58
N SER A 126 6.39 -17.71 20.44
CA SER A 126 7.40 -17.45 21.47
C SER A 126 7.85 -16.00 21.63
N THR A 127 8.15 -15.26 20.54
CA THR A 127 8.89 -13.99 20.67
C THR A 127 8.11 -12.72 20.35
N ASN A 128 6.99 -12.81 19.62
CA ASN A 128 6.14 -11.66 19.34
C ASN A 128 5.26 -11.32 20.55
N TYR A 129 4.83 -10.06 20.66
CA TYR A 129 3.72 -9.69 21.53
C TYR A 129 2.41 -10.28 20.97
N GLU A 130 2.00 -11.42 21.52
CA GLU A 130 0.82 -12.16 21.07
C GLU A 130 -0.20 -12.26 22.19
N ALA A 131 -1.47 -12.23 21.83
CA ALA A 131 -2.59 -12.47 22.73
C ALA A 131 -3.52 -13.50 22.11
N SER A 132 -3.70 -14.61 22.82
CA SER A 132 -4.70 -15.61 22.50
C SER A 132 -5.54 -15.95 23.71
N VAL A 133 -6.74 -16.42 23.47
CA VAL A 133 -7.58 -17.02 24.49
C VAL A 133 -7.46 -18.53 24.37
N ARG A 134 -7.09 -19.18 25.46
CA ARG A 134 -7.23 -20.63 25.65
C ARG A 134 -8.57 -20.90 26.32
N VAL A 135 -9.36 -21.77 25.71
CA VAL A 135 -10.62 -22.27 26.26
C VAL A 135 -10.47 -23.76 26.56
N ASP A 136 -10.62 -24.13 27.83
CA ASP A 136 -10.75 -25.54 28.22
C ASP A 136 -12.22 -25.96 27.99
N ASP A 137 -12.48 -26.53 26.82
CA ASP A 137 -13.78 -26.86 26.25
C ASP A 137 -14.27 -28.22 26.78
N THR A 138 -14.98 -28.19 27.92
CA THR A 138 -15.35 -29.39 28.68
C THR A 138 -16.54 -30.16 28.09
N ASP A 139 -17.46 -29.48 27.40
CA ASP A 139 -18.63 -30.08 26.75
C ASP A 139 -18.39 -30.39 25.27
N GLY A 140 -17.29 -29.88 24.70
CA GLY A 140 -16.90 -30.14 23.32
C GLY A 140 -17.66 -29.28 22.31
N THR A 141 -18.42 -28.28 22.76
CA THR A 141 -19.21 -27.43 21.87
C THR A 141 -18.31 -26.58 20.99
N LEU A 142 -17.29 -25.94 21.57
CA LEU A 142 -16.42 -25.04 20.81
C LEU A 142 -15.54 -25.81 19.81
N VAL A 143 -15.03 -26.99 20.17
CA VAL A 143 -14.26 -27.81 19.21
C VAL A 143 -15.14 -28.28 18.05
N ALA A 144 -16.43 -28.56 18.29
CA ALA A 144 -17.38 -28.93 17.24
C ALA A 144 -17.68 -27.75 16.30
N GLU A 145 -17.84 -26.53 16.84
CA GLU A 145 -17.99 -25.31 16.04
C GLU A 145 -16.75 -25.05 15.17
N VAL A 146 -15.54 -25.23 15.73
CA VAL A 146 -14.28 -25.10 14.97
C VAL A 146 -14.21 -26.14 13.85
N ALA A 147 -14.60 -27.38 14.13
CA ALA A 147 -14.60 -28.45 13.12
C ALA A 147 -15.61 -28.16 11.99
N ALA A 148 -16.82 -27.68 12.34
CA ALA A 148 -17.84 -27.29 11.37
C ALA A 148 -17.37 -26.11 10.49
N PHE A 149 -16.73 -25.10 11.09
CA PHE A 149 -16.14 -24.00 10.33
C PHE A 149 -15.05 -24.48 9.36
N PHE A 150 -14.22 -25.45 9.77
CA PHE A 150 -13.25 -26.07 8.87
C PHE A 150 -13.97 -26.76 7.69
N ASP A 151 -15.03 -27.53 7.96
CA ASP A 151 -15.81 -28.23 6.94
C ASP A 151 -16.47 -27.25 5.96
N GLU A 152 -16.96 -26.10 6.43
CA GLU A 152 -17.47 -25.02 5.59
C GLU A 152 -16.39 -24.43 4.67
N LEU A 153 -15.17 -24.22 5.17
CA LEU A 153 -14.04 -23.74 4.36
C LEU A 153 -13.66 -24.73 3.25
N ILE A 154 -13.77 -26.04 3.53
CA ILE A 154 -13.54 -27.09 2.53
C ILE A 154 -14.69 -27.11 1.52
N GLY A 155 -15.94 -27.15 2.00
CA GLY A 155 -17.14 -27.23 1.16
C GLY A 155 -17.36 -26.01 0.27
N GLY A 156 -16.92 -24.83 0.73
CA GLY A 156 -16.90 -23.58 -0.03
C GLY A 156 -15.65 -23.38 -0.89
N GLU A 157 -14.77 -24.39 -0.99
CA GLU A 157 -13.50 -24.35 -1.74
C GLU A 157 -12.53 -23.22 -1.34
N VAL A 158 -12.75 -22.58 -0.18
CA VAL A 158 -11.85 -21.55 0.38
C VAL A 158 -10.49 -22.14 0.72
N VAL A 159 -10.46 -23.42 1.10
CA VAL A 159 -9.24 -24.21 1.24
C VAL A 159 -9.36 -25.48 0.42
N LEU A 160 -8.30 -25.81 -0.31
CA LEU A 160 -8.24 -27.02 -1.14
C LEU A 160 -7.14 -27.96 -0.63
N PRO A 161 -7.26 -29.29 -0.84
CA PRO A 161 -6.21 -30.23 -0.50
C PRO A 161 -4.85 -29.84 -1.10
N ALA A 162 -3.79 -29.99 -0.33
CA ALA A 162 -2.44 -29.73 -0.79
C ALA A 162 -2.01 -30.79 -1.80
N THR A 163 -1.43 -30.34 -2.91
CA THR A 163 -0.76 -31.19 -3.89
C THR A 163 0.68 -30.74 -4.05
N LYS A 164 1.52 -31.61 -4.62
CA LYS A 164 2.91 -31.26 -4.92
C LYS A 164 2.96 -30.06 -5.87
N GLU A 165 2.07 -30.06 -6.86
CA GLU A 165 1.96 -29.05 -7.91
C GLU A 165 1.62 -27.67 -7.31
N ARG A 166 0.64 -27.60 -6.40
CA ARG A 166 0.26 -26.35 -5.72
C ARG A 166 1.38 -25.82 -4.83
N ILE A 167 2.08 -26.70 -4.11
CA ILE A 167 3.23 -26.30 -3.28
C ILE A 167 4.38 -25.81 -4.15
N ASP A 168 4.65 -26.47 -5.28
CA ASP A 168 5.70 -26.09 -6.22
C ASP A 168 5.40 -24.75 -6.91
N ASP A 169 4.14 -24.50 -7.27
CA ASP A 169 3.71 -23.22 -7.84
C ASP A 169 3.85 -22.07 -6.83
N TYR A 170 3.32 -22.26 -5.62
CA TYR A 170 3.49 -21.30 -4.54
C TYR A 170 4.97 -21.03 -4.24
N ALA A 171 5.83 -22.05 -4.28
CA ALA A 171 7.27 -21.88 -4.05
C ALA A 171 7.95 -20.99 -5.10
N ARG A 172 7.53 -21.05 -6.37
CA ARG A 172 8.03 -20.16 -7.43
C ARG A 172 7.63 -18.72 -7.15
N GLN A 173 6.36 -18.48 -6.86
CA GLN A 173 5.86 -17.15 -6.55
C GLN A 173 6.51 -16.58 -5.29
N PHE A 174 6.65 -17.39 -4.23
CA PHE A 174 7.34 -17.04 -3.00
C PHE A 174 8.79 -16.61 -3.23
N ALA A 175 9.53 -17.30 -4.10
CA ALA A 175 10.92 -16.96 -4.39
C ALA A 175 11.05 -15.58 -5.05
N VAL A 176 10.17 -15.28 -6.01
CA VAL A 176 10.08 -13.96 -6.67
C VAL A 176 9.75 -12.89 -5.62
N GLN A 177 8.66 -13.07 -4.88
CA GLN A 177 8.18 -12.09 -3.90
C GLN A 177 9.19 -11.84 -2.77
N ARG A 178 9.88 -12.89 -2.32
CA ARG A 178 10.97 -12.75 -1.33
C ARG A 178 12.12 -11.91 -1.88
N ALA A 179 12.55 -12.15 -3.12
CA ALA A 179 13.62 -11.37 -3.74
C ALA A 179 13.22 -9.88 -3.86
N TRP A 180 11.98 -9.60 -4.25
CA TRP A 180 11.44 -8.24 -4.31
C TRP A 180 11.40 -7.56 -2.93
N ARG A 181 10.87 -8.23 -1.89
CA ARG A 181 10.85 -7.69 -0.52
C ARG A 181 12.26 -7.41 0.01
N ASP A 182 13.21 -8.31 -0.22
CA ASP A 182 14.60 -8.14 0.21
C ASP A 182 15.26 -6.96 -0.54
N MET A 183 14.98 -6.80 -1.84
CA MET A 183 15.45 -5.66 -2.64
C MET A 183 14.82 -4.35 -2.16
N ALA A 184 13.49 -4.31 -1.99
CA ALA A 184 12.74 -3.13 -1.54
C ALA A 184 13.21 -2.67 -0.16
N LYS A 185 13.40 -3.61 0.78
CA LYS A 185 13.93 -3.29 2.11
C LYS A 185 15.33 -2.69 2.06
N LYS A 186 16.26 -3.32 1.34
CA LYS A 186 17.63 -2.81 1.18
C LYS A 186 17.65 -1.42 0.52
N ARG A 187 16.78 -1.21 -0.46
CA ARG A 187 16.63 0.08 -1.14
C ARG A 187 16.08 1.15 -0.20
N ALA A 188 15.02 0.87 0.56
CA ALA A 188 14.48 1.80 1.55
C ALA A 188 15.53 2.19 2.60
N ASP A 189 16.28 1.21 3.10
CA ASP A 189 17.40 1.43 4.03
C ASP A 189 18.48 2.33 3.40
N LYS A 190 18.82 2.10 2.12
CA LYS A 190 19.84 2.88 1.39
C LYS A 190 19.40 4.31 1.09
N ILE A 191 18.15 4.52 0.66
CA ILE A 191 17.58 5.86 0.44
C ILE A 191 17.60 6.64 1.76
N SER A 192 17.21 6.00 2.87
CA SER A 192 17.18 6.65 4.19
C SER A 192 18.58 7.02 4.71
N ARG A 193 19.60 6.19 4.46
CA ARG A 193 20.95 6.38 5.01
C ARG A 193 21.91 7.17 4.13
N GLU A 194 21.83 7.02 2.82
CA GLU A 194 22.86 7.49 1.89
C GLU A 194 22.37 8.61 0.94
N ALA A 195 21.08 9.00 0.99
CA ALA A 195 20.49 10.02 0.12
C ALA A 195 20.76 9.78 -1.38
N ILE A 196 20.80 8.51 -1.79
CA ILE A 196 21.06 8.12 -3.18
C ILE A 196 19.75 8.11 -3.97
N SER A 197 19.75 8.80 -5.12
CA SER A 197 18.66 8.75 -6.09
C SER A 197 18.66 7.43 -6.86
N ASP A 198 17.53 6.73 -6.92
CA ASP A 198 17.34 5.51 -7.71
C ASP A 198 16.03 5.60 -8.52
N LEU A 199 16.16 5.68 -9.84
CA LEU A 199 15.02 5.82 -10.74
C LEU A 199 14.44 4.50 -11.24
N SER A 200 14.96 3.34 -10.83
CA SER A 200 14.55 2.06 -11.44
C SER A 200 13.05 1.76 -11.30
N VAL A 201 12.41 2.16 -10.19
CA VAL A 201 10.94 2.04 -10.02
C VAL A 201 10.22 2.97 -10.99
N LEU A 202 10.60 4.24 -11.07
CA LEU A 202 9.99 5.18 -12.02
C LEU A 202 10.23 4.76 -13.48
N ALA A 203 11.40 4.21 -13.80
CA ALA A 203 11.74 3.73 -15.13
C ALA A 203 10.94 2.49 -15.51
N TYR A 204 10.74 1.55 -14.56
CA TYR A 204 9.86 0.40 -14.74
C TYR A 204 8.41 0.87 -14.98
N GLN A 205 7.91 1.74 -14.11
CA GLN A 205 6.54 2.26 -14.21
C GLN A 205 6.31 3.05 -15.51
N LEU A 206 7.31 3.82 -15.96
CA LEU A 206 7.25 4.49 -17.25
C LEU A 206 7.23 3.50 -18.43
N ALA A 207 7.92 2.36 -18.31
CA ALA A 207 7.87 1.32 -19.34
C ALA A 207 6.50 0.64 -19.40
N GLU A 208 5.88 0.37 -18.24
CA GLU A 208 4.50 -0.16 -18.16
C GLU A 208 3.50 0.85 -18.71
N MET A 209 3.58 2.11 -18.28
CA MET A 209 2.73 3.19 -18.78
C MET A 209 2.85 3.37 -20.31
N LYS A 210 4.02 3.07 -20.90
CA LYS A 210 4.22 3.11 -22.37
C LYS A 210 3.61 1.91 -23.10
N ARG A 211 3.36 0.80 -22.42
CA ARG A 211 2.68 -0.40 -22.96
C ARG A 211 1.17 -0.35 -22.75
N ASP A 212 0.70 0.48 -21.83
CA ASP A 212 -0.72 0.71 -21.58
C ASP A 212 -1.34 1.52 -22.72
N ASP A 213 -2.27 0.89 -23.45
CA ASP A 213 -3.02 1.48 -24.56
C ASP A 213 -4.34 2.16 -24.11
N SER A 214 -4.61 2.19 -22.80
CA SER A 214 -5.79 2.85 -22.22
C SER A 214 -5.66 4.38 -22.19
N GLN A 215 -6.68 5.07 -21.67
CA GLN A 215 -6.63 6.51 -21.42
C GLN A 215 -5.60 6.90 -20.35
N SER A 216 -5.19 5.96 -19.50
CA SER A 216 -4.14 6.15 -18.48
C SER A 216 -2.73 6.01 -19.06
N GLY A 217 -2.60 5.45 -20.27
CA GLY A 217 -1.35 5.21 -20.96
C GLY A 217 -0.57 6.48 -21.36
N PHE A 218 0.74 6.32 -21.57
CA PHE A 218 1.67 7.44 -21.79
C PHE A 218 1.33 8.25 -23.04
N ALA A 219 0.94 7.59 -24.13
CA ALA A 219 0.56 8.26 -25.38
C ALA A 219 -0.70 9.12 -25.22
N ALA A 220 -1.75 8.58 -24.59
CA ALA A 220 -3.00 9.29 -24.34
C ALA A 220 -2.79 10.47 -23.39
N GLN A 221 -2.11 10.24 -22.27
CA GLN A 221 -1.81 11.28 -21.28
C GLN A 221 -0.96 12.41 -21.85
N ARG A 222 0.06 12.09 -22.67
CA ARG A 222 0.88 13.11 -23.34
C ARG A 222 0.04 14.01 -24.24
N ALA A 223 -0.87 13.44 -25.04
CA ALA A 223 -1.73 14.20 -25.94
C ALA A 223 -2.72 15.08 -25.18
N ILE A 224 -3.40 14.52 -24.16
CA ILE A 224 -4.39 15.25 -23.35
C ILE A 224 -3.75 16.42 -22.61
N ARG A 225 -2.60 16.18 -21.95
CA ARG A 225 -1.88 17.21 -21.20
C ARG A 225 -1.34 18.32 -22.08
N ALA A 226 -0.82 18.00 -23.27
CA ALA A 226 -0.35 19.02 -24.21
C ALA A 226 -1.50 19.97 -24.62
N ARG A 227 -2.68 19.42 -24.92
CA ARG A 227 -3.88 20.21 -25.21
C ARG A 227 -4.29 21.06 -24.02
N TYR A 228 -4.38 20.47 -22.83
CA TYR A 228 -4.86 21.17 -21.63
C TYR A 228 -3.92 22.28 -21.17
N VAL A 229 -2.60 22.11 -21.27
CA VAL A 229 -1.64 23.18 -20.99
C VAL A 229 -1.86 24.37 -21.93
N ALA A 230 -2.05 24.13 -23.24
CA ALA A 230 -2.31 25.19 -24.20
C ALA A 230 -3.63 25.93 -23.89
N GLU A 231 -4.70 25.20 -23.63
CA GLU A 231 -6.01 25.79 -23.30
C GLU A 231 -6.00 26.53 -21.94
N ALA A 232 -5.32 25.98 -20.93
CA ALA A 232 -5.17 26.61 -19.62
C ALA A 232 -4.38 27.92 -19.74
N LYS A 233 -3.31 27.93 -20.54
CA LYS A 233 -2.53 29.15 -20.81
C LYS A 233 -3.36 30.23 -21.46
N ALA A 234 -4.15 29.89 -22.49
CA ALA A 234 -5.07 30.84 -23.12
C ALA A 234 -6.09 31.38 -22.11
N ARG A 235 -6.68 30.52 -21.28
CA ARG A 235 -7.64 30.93 -20.25
C ARG A 235 -7.01 31.82 -19.18
N ILE A 236 -5.76 31.58 -18.79
CA ILE A 236 -4.99 32.45 -17.87
C ILE A 236 -4.81 33.85 -18.47
N GLN A 237 -4.48 33.94 -19.77
CA GLN A 237 -4.34 35.22 -20.46
C GLN A 237 -5.66 36.00 -20.52
N GLU A 238 -6.76 35.32 -20.85
CA GLU A 238 -8.10 35.92 -20.86
C GLU A 238 -8.50 36.42 -19.46
N LEU A 239 -8.30 35.60 -18.42
CA LEU A 239 -8.61 35.99 -17.04
C LEU A 239 -7.79 37.21 -16.60
N ALA A 240 -6.49 37.24 -16.92
CA ALA A 240 -5.60 38.35 -16.57
C ALA A 240 -6.05 39.68 -17.20
N ALA A 241 -6.72 39.65 -18.35
CA ALA A 241 -7.22 40.84 -19.03
C ALA A 241 -8.48 41.45 -18.38
N LEU A 242 -9.19 40.73 -17.51
CA LEU A 242 -10.48 41.16 -16.95
C LEU A 242 -10.41 42.30 -15.92
N GLN A 243 -9.21 42.73 -15.51
CA GLN A 243 -8.93 43.74 -14.47
C GLN A 243 -9.66 43.51 -13.12
N ARG A 244 -10.98 43.76 -13.04
CA ARG A 244 -11.83 43.53 -11.86
C ARG A 244 -13.15 42.88 -12.26
N PRO A 245 -13.16 41.58 -12.61
CA PRO A 245 -14.40 40.91 -13.01
C PRO A 245 -15.37 40.74 -11.84
N SER A 246 -16.66 40.72 -12.17
CA SER A 246 -17.70 40.26 -11.26
C SER A 246 -17.59 38.74 -11.02
N ALA A 247 -18.22 38.25 -9.95
CA ALA A 247 -18.29 36.81 -9.67
C ALA A 247 -18.95 36.01 -10.81
N SER A 248 -20.00 36.56 -11.43
CA SER A 248 -20.73 35.91 -12.53
C SER A 248 -19.91 35.81 -13.81
N THR A 249 -19.01 36.77 -14.08
CA THR A 249 -18.07 36.71 -15.20
C THR A 249 -16.88 35.79 -14.89
N PHE A 250 -16.35 35.85 -13.66
CA PHE A 250 -15.15 35.10 -13.28
C PHE A 250 -15.40 33.59 -13.16
N LEU A 251 -16.49 33.18 -12.50
CA LEU A 251 -16.70 31.78 -12.14
C LEU A 251 -16.69 30.83 -13.34
N PRO A 252 -17.41 31.08 -14.46
CA PRO A 252 -17.37 30.19 -15.62
C PRO A 252 -15.96 30.08 -16.24
N MET A 253 -15.21 31.18 -16.25
CA MET A 253 -13.84 31.21 -16.78
C MET A 253 -12.87 30.45 -15.88
N TYR A 254 -13.01 30.60 -14.55
CA TYR A 254 -12.24 29.85 -13.57
C TYR A 254 -12.59 28.36 -13.60
N GLU A 255 -13.88 28.00 -13.77
CA GLU A 255 -14.30 26.61 -13.98
C GLU A 255 -13.70 26.01 -15.25
N GLY A 256 -13.66 26.79 -16.34
CA GLY A 256 -12.92 26.43 -17.53
C GLY A 256 -11.44 26.17 -17.22
N LEU A 257 -10.80 27.04 -16.44
CA LEU A 257 -9.39 26.89 -16.10
C LEU A 257 -9.12 25.61 -15.28
N TYR A 258 -9.75 25.44 -14.11
CA TYR A 258 -9.35 24.35 -13.22
C TYR A 258 -9.71 22.96 -13.76
N ARG A 259 -10.71 22.83 -14.64
CA ARG A 259 -11.04 21.53 -15.29
C ARG A 259 -9.92 21.03 -16.20
N ARG A 260 -8.99 21.90 -16.59
CA ARG A 260 -7.81 21.56 -17.41
C ARG A 260 -6.58 21.22 -16.56
N PHE A 261 -6.64 21.45 -15.25
CA PHE A 261 -5.61 21.02 -14.32
C PHE A 261 -5.85 19.55 -13.95
N HIS A 262 -4.78 18.75 -13.88
CA HIS A 262 -4.85 17.32 -13.56
C HIS A 262 -4.81 17.09 -12.05
N SER A 263 -5.58 17.91 -11.33
CA SER A 263 -5.53 18.04 -9.88
C SER A 263 -6.92 17.86 -9.27
N GLY A 264 -7.10 16.73 -8.57
CA GLY A 264 -8.31 16.47 -7.78
C GLY A 264 -8.54 17.54 -6.70
N GLY A 265 -9.80 17.87 -6.43
CA GLY A 265 -10.19 18.71 -5.28
C GLY A 265 -10.20 20.23 -5.49
N LEU A 266 -9.66 20.76 -6.60
CA LEU A 266 -9.68 22.22 -6.87
C LEU A 266 -11.10 22.80 -7.02
N HIS A 267 -12.07 21.97 -7.45
CA HIS A 267 -13.48 22.37 -7.56
C HIS A 267 -14.11 22.74 -6.21
N ARG A 268 -13.64 22.16 -5.10
CA ARG A 268 -14.24 22.35 -3.76
C ARG A 268 -14.08 23.77 -3.22
N GLN A 269 -13.15 24.54 -3.77
CA GLN A 269 -12.82 25.88 -3.32
C GLN A 269 -13.30 26.99 -4.28
N LYS A 270 -14.00 26.63 -5.36
CA LYS A 270 -14.36 27.58 -6.44
C LYS A 270 -15.14 28.80 -5.95
N THR A 271 -16.06 28.63 -5.00
CA THR A 271 -16.85 29.73 -4.43
C THR A 271 -15.98 30.72 -3.66
N ARG A 272 -15.02 30.22 -2.86
CA ARG A 272 -14.10 31.05 -2.07
C ARG A 272 -13.12 31.82 -2.95
N ILE A 273 -12.64 31.19 -4.02
CA ILE A 273 -11.76 31.84 -5.00
C ILE A 273 -12.52 32.91 -5.79
N THR A 274 -13.76 32.61 -6.20
CA THR A 274 -14.64 33.56 -6.90
C THR A 274 -14.91 34.82 -6.08
N ALA A 275 -15.08 34.69 -4.75
CA ALA A 275 -15.25 35.83 -3.85
C ALA A 275 -14.02 36.76 -3.81
N LYS A 276 -12.86 36.31 -4.29
CA LYS A 276 -11.61 37.09 -4.39
C LYS A 276 -11.13 37.23 -5.84
N ALA A 277 -12.04 37.17 -6.81
CA ALA A 277 -11.74 37.22 -8.24
C ALA A 277 -10.79 38.36 -8.67
N PRO A 278 -10.94 39.62 -8.20
CA PRO A 278 -10.00 40.69 -8.56
C PRO A 278 -8.56 40.41 -8.11
N LEU A 279 -8.37 39.81 -6.93
CA LEU A 279 -7.04 39.46 -6.42
C LEU A 279 -6.43 38.31 -7.22
N PHE A 280 -7.25 37.34 -7.62
CA PHE A 280 -6.81 36.23 -8.48
C PHE A 280 -6.37 36.73 -9.86
N VAL A 281 -7.17 37.60 -10.50
CA VAL A 281 -6.84 38.22 -11.80
C VAL A 281 -5.57 39.07 -11.71
N ALA A 282 -5.42 39.87 -10.66
CA ALA A 282 -4.20 40.64 -10.42
C ALA A 282 -2.96 39.74 -10.30
N ALA A 283 -3.08 38.59 -9.64
CA ALA A 283 -1.99 37.60 -9.57
C ALA A 283 -1.57 37.08 -10.95
N LEU A 284 -2.56 36.73 -11.79
CA LEU A 284 -2.31 36.25 -13.15
C LEU A 284 -1.66 37.33 -14.03
N ALA A 285 -2.14 38.58 -13.94
CA ALA A 285 -1.58 39.70 -14.67
C ALA A 285 -0.13 40.00 -14.25
N ASP A 286 0.16 39.95 -12.94
CA ASP A 286 1.51 40.19 -12.40
C ASP A 286 2.50 39.14 -12.91
N ILE A 287 2.17 37.84 -12.81
CA ILE A 287 3.08 36.79 -13.28
C ILE A 287 3.27 36.80 -14.80
N LEU A 288 2.23 37.09 -15.58
CA LEU A 288 2.33 37.20 -17.04
C LEU A 288 3.14 38.42 -17.48
N GLY A 289 3.16 39.48 -16.67
CA GLY A 289 3.97 40.68 -16.91
C GLY A 289 5.47 40.47 -16.65
N ARG A 290 5.89 39.36 -16.04
CA ARG A 290 7.30 39.05 -15.80
C ARG A 290 7.93 38.32 -16.99
N SER A 291 9.13 38.74 -17.37
CA SER A 291 9.91 38.04 -18.38
C SER A 291 10.57 36.80 -17.77
N LYS A 292 9.89 35.65 -17.84
CA LYS A 292 10.47 34.34 -17.53
C LYS A 292 11.18 34.28 -16.14
N PRO A 293 10.53 34.68 -15.04
CA PRO A 293 11.15 34.74 -13.71
C PRO A 293 11.75 33.38 -13.27
N PRO A 294 12.79 33.34 -12.43
CA PRO A 294 13.25 32.08 -11.81
C PRO A 294 12.16 31.42 -10.96
N PRO A 295 12.23 30.11 -10.66
CA PRO A 295 11.21 29.39 -9.88
C PRO A 295 10.85 30.05 -8.54
N ALA A 296 11.85 30.46 -7.73
CA ALA A 296 11.61 31.13 -6.47
C ALA A 296 10.79 32.42 -6.64
N GLU A 297 11.18 33.28 -7.60
CA GLU A 297 10.49 34.54 -7.85
C GLU A 297 9.06 34.30 -8.38
N ALA A 298 8.90 33.39 -9.34
CA ALA A 298 7.60 33.03 -9.91
C ALA A 298 6.63 32.54 -8.84
N PHE A 299 7.13 31.69 -7.94
CA PHE A 299 6.38 31.13 -6.83
C PHE A 299 5.98 32.22 -5.83
N GLU A 300 6.92 33.07 -5.41
CA GLU A 300 6.66 34.11 -4.41
C GLU A 300 5.73 35.21 -4.93
N ILE A 301 5.75 35.52 -6.22
CA ILE A 301 4.78 36.43 -6.85
C ILE A 301 3.36 35.90 -6.61
N LEU A 302 3.06 34.69 -7.06
CA LEU A 302 1.71 34.14 -6.90
C LEU A 302 1.37 33.87 -5.44
N ARG A 303 2.32 33.40 -4.63
CA ARG A 303 2.11 33.13 -3.20
C ARG A 303 1.64 34.38 -2.48
N ARG A 304 2.29 35.53 -2.71
CA ARG A 304 1.92 36.82 -2.10
C ARG A 304 0.47 37.21 -2.38
N HIS A 305 0.03 37.11 -3.64
CA HIS A 305 -1.37 37.39 -4.01
C HIS A 305 -2.32 36.34 -3.41
N PHE A 306 -1.92 35.08 -3.37
CA PHE A 306 -2.77 33.98 -2.93
C PHE A 306 -2.89 33.87 -1.40
N LEU A 307 -2.05 34.56 -0.60
CA LEU A 307 -2.18 34.58 0.86
C LEU A 307 -3.60 34.95 1.32
N GLY A 308 -4.22 35.93 0.66
CA GLY A 308 -5.58 36.41 0.95
C GLY A 308 -6.72 35.60 0.32
N ILE A 309 -6.41 34.51 -0.41
CA ILE A 309 -7.39 33.69 -1.12
C ILE A 309 -7.45 32.31 -0.47
N GLN A 310 -8.50 32.07 0.31
CA GLN A 310 -8.74 30.75 0.90
C GLN A 310 -9.03 29.74 -0.21
N GLY A 311 -8.32 28.61 -0.19
CA GLY A 311 -8.43 27.55 -1.20
C GLY A 311 -7.48 27.69 -2.40
N ALA A 312 -6.83 28.85 -2.59
CA ALA A 312 -5.72 28.97 -3.52
C ALA A 312 -4.41 28.52 -2.85
N GLY A 313 -4.19 27.21 -2.82
CA GLY A 313 -3.02 26.57 -2.19
C GLY A 313 -1.83 26.41 -3.14
N VAL A 314 -0.78 25.72 -2.67
CA VAL A 314 0.45 25.42 -3.45
C VAL A 314 0.11 24.68 -4.74
N ASN A 315 -0.81 23.73 -4.70
CA ASN A 315 -1.26 23.01 -5.89
C ASN A 315 -1.77 23.96 -6.99
N LEU A 316 -2.80 24.76 -6.70
CA LEU A 316 -3.36 25.72 -7.68
C LEU A 316 -2.31 26.72 -8.18
N LEU A 317 -1.45 27.21 -7.28
CA LEU A 317 -0.38 28.12 -7.62
C LEU A 317 0.58 27.50 -8.64
N THR A 318 1.07 26.30 -8.38
CA THR A 318 2.02 25.62 -9.26
C THR A 318 1.38 25.11 -10.54
N GLU A 319 0.09 24.79 -10.56
CA GLU A 319 -0.69 24.53 -11.78
C GLU A 319 -0.77 25.76 -12.69
N VAL A 320 -0.96 26.95 -12.13
CA VAL A 320 -0.90 28.21 -12.90
C VAL A 320 0.49 28.42 -13.50
N LEU A 321 1.57 28.24 -12.71
CA LEU A 321 2.94 28.34 -13.23
C LEU A 321 3.20 27.29 -14.32
N HIS A 322 2.77 26.05 -14.09
CA HIS A 322 2.93 24.95 -15.03
C HIS A 322 2.22 25.22 -16.37
N ALA A 323 1.00 25.76 -16.33
CA ALA A 323 0.28 26.16 -17.54
C ALA A 323 0.99 27.29 -18.30
N ILE A 324 1.67 28.21 -17.61
CA ILE A 324 2.46 29.27 -18.24
C ILE A 324 3.68 28.70 -18.96
N ASP A 325 4.45 27.82 -18.28
CA ASP A 325 5.65 27.18 -18.81
C ASP A 325 5.95 25.81 -18.15
N ASN A 326 5.40 24.75 -18.73
CA ASN A 326 5.55 23.37 -18.26
C ASN A 326 6.96 22.78 -18.44
N LYS A 327 7.92 23.52 -19.00
CA LYS A 327 9.32 23.10 -19.07
C LYS A 327 10.15 23.62 -17.89
N ARG A 328 9.61 24.57 -17.13
CA ARG A 328 10.28 25.29 -16.04
C ARG A 328 9.63 25.08 -14.69
N TYR A 329 8.32 24.94 -14.66
CA TYR A 329 7.56 24.87 -13.41
C TYR A 329 6.81 23.54 -13.33
N PRO A 330 7.31 22.55 -12.56
CA PRO A 330 6.54 21.35 -12.25
C PRO A 330 5.41 21.69 -11.27
N VAL A 331 4.32 20.92 -11.34
CA VAL A 331 3.24 20.99 -10.35
C VAL A 331 3.75 20.39 -9.04
N MET A 332 3.50 21.08 -7.92
CA MET A 332 3.81 20.59 -6.58
C MET A 332 2.51 20.23 -5.86
N ASN A 333 2.16 18.95 -5.91
CA ASN A 333 1.05 18.34 -5.21
C ASN A 333 1.54 17.07 -4.50
N GLN A 334 0.64 16.36 -3.81
CA GLN A 334 1.00 15.14 -3.07
C GLN A 334 1.55 14.04 -4.00
N ASN A 335 0.96 13.86 -5.19
CA ASN A 335 1.38 12.86 -6.16
C ASN A 335 2.81 13.12 -6.64
N ALA A 336 3.14 14.38 -6.92
CA ALA A 336 4.48 14.76 -7.35
C ALA A 336 5.53 14.63 -6.23
N VAL A 337 5.15 14.92 -4.98
CA VAL A 337 6.02 14.68 -3.81
C VAL A 337 6.27 13.19 -3.60
N ASN A 338 5.24 12.34 -3.72
CA ASN A 338 5.39 10.88 -3.66
C ASN A 338 6.28 10.36 -4.78
N GLY A 339 6.05 10.81 -6.02
CA GLY A 339 6.86 10.45 -7.17
C GLY A 339 8.35 10.78 -7.02
N LEU A 340 8.67 11.97 -6.48
CA LEU A 340 10.05 12.34 -6.14
C LEU A 340 10.62 11.50 -4.99
N THR A 341 9.80 11.19 -3.98
CA THR A 341 10.20 10.32 -2.87
C THR A 341 10.55 8.91 -3.36
N THR A 342 9.79 8.35 -4.30
CA THR A 342 10.06 7.07 -4.97
C THR A 342 11.41 7.07 -5.71
N ALA A 343 11.81 8.23 -6.23
CA ALA A 343 13.12 8.47 -6.85
C ALA A 343 14.27 8.72 -5.86
N GLY A 344 13.98 8.77 -4.55
CA GLY A 344 14.96 9.03 -3.49
C GLY A 344 15.13 10.51 -3.12
N PHE A 345 14.33 11.42 -3.68
CA PHE A 345 14.34 12.84 -3.33
C PHE A 345 13.36 13.11 -2.19
N VAL A 346 13.89 13.45 -1.01
CA VAL A 346 13.14 13.63 0.24
C VAL A 346 13.22 15.08 0.75
N GLY A 347 12.53 15.40 1.85
CA GLY A 347 12.57 16.73 2.47
C GLY A 347 11.51 17.69 1.94
N TYR A 348 10.45 17.16 1.33
CA TYR A 348 9.25 17.90 0.92
C TYR A 348 8.07 17.53 1.83
N PRO A 349 7.18 18.49 2.16
CA PRO A 349 5.98 18.18 2.93
C PRO A 349 5.02 17.32 2.09
N LEU A 350 4.57 16.18 2.64
CA LEU A 350 3.64 15.26 1.97
C LEU A 350 2.36 15.95 1.49
N HIS A 351 1.88 16.94 2.24
CA HIS A 351 0.77 17.81 1.87
C HIS A 351 1.25 19.26 1.75
N PRO A 352 1.72 19.70 0.56
CA PRO A 352 2.25 21.03 0.35
C PRO A 352 1.23 22.13 0.67
N ALA A 353 1.52 22.95 1.68
CA ALA A 353 0.70 24.07 2.11
C ALA A 353 1.48 25.39 2.08
N LYS A 354 0.78 26.52 1.90
CA LYS A 354 1.40 27.86 1.77
C LYS A 354 2.28 28.27 2.96
N ALA A 355 2.05 27.70 4.14
CA ALA A 355 2.83 27.96 5.34
C ALA A 355 4.16 27.18 5.38
N GLY A 356 4.24 26.04 4.70
CA GLY A 356 5.39 25.13 4.73
C GLY A 356 6.18 25.04 3.42
N VAL A 357 5.83 25.86 2.43
CA VAL A 357 6.54 25.93 1.14
C VAL A 357 6.81 27.38 0.78
N ASP A 358 8.08 27.69 0.55
CA ASP A 358 8.57 28.96 0.03
C ASP A 358 9.26 28.80 -1.33
N GLY A 359 9.67 29.92 -1.91
CA GLY A 359 10.35 29.94 -3.21
C GLY A 359 11.67 29.14 -3.23
N GLU A 360 12.40 29.04 -2.12
CA GLU A 360 13.64 28.26 -2.03
C GLU A 360 13.34 26.76 -2.07
N LEU A 361 12.38 26.30 -1.26
CA LEU A 361 11.92 24.92 -1.29
C LEU A 361 11.36 24.53 -2.66
N TYR A 362 10.58 25.42 -3.28
CA TYR A 362 10.06 25.19 -4.62
C TYR A 362 11.16 25.16 -5.69
N THR A 363 12.22 25.96 -5.54
CA THR A 363 13.39 25.91 -6.46
C THR A 363 14.08 24.56 -6.37
N ARG A 364 14.35 24.06 -5.16
CA ARG A 364 14.92 22.73 -4.95
C ARG A 364 14.03 21.63 -5.56
N PHE A 365 12.71 21.73 -5.34
CA PHE A 365 11.73 20.83 -5.96
C PHE A 365 11.80 20.84 -7.50
N CYS A 366 11.98 22.03 -8.10
CA CYS A 366 12.13 22.17 -9.54
C CYS A 366 13.42 21.51 -10.06
N GLU A 367 14.53 21.63 -9.34
CA GLU A 367 15.83 21.05 -9.69
C GLU A 367 15.80 19.52 -9.61
N ASP A 368 15.21 18.97 -8.55
CA ASP A 368 15.03 17.53 -8.37
C ASP A 368 14.11 16.96 -9.46
N ALA A 369 12.95 17.58 -9.68
CA ALA A 369 12.04 17.20 -10.76
C ALA A 369 12.74 17.27 -12.13
N LYS A 370 13.60 18.27 -12.37
CA LYS A 370 14.34 18.39 -13.62
C LYS A 370 15.33 17.25 -13.80
N THR A 371 15.97 16.83 -12.72
CA THR A 371 16.89 15.70 -12.69
C THR A 371 16.17 14.41 -13.07
N VAL A 372 15.03 14.13 -12.43
CA VAL A 372 14.18 12.98 -12.78
C VAL A 372 13.69 13.04 -14.23
N GLN A 373 13.15 14.19 -14.66
CA GLN A 373 12.67 14.41 -16.02
C GLN A 373 13.74 14.10 -17.08
N ARG A 374 14.98 14.57 -16.87
CA ARG A 374 16.10 14.35 -17.78
C ARG A 374 16.54 12.89 -17.82
N GLN A 375 16.72 12.28 -16.65
CA GLN A 375 17.21 10.89 -16.57
C GLN A 375 16.20 9.87 -17.12
N LEU A 376 14.89 10.17 -17.03
CA LEU A 376 13.84 9.34 -17.63
C LEU A 376 13.58 9.66 -19.12
N GLY A 377 14.25 10.66 -19.69
CA GLY A 377 14.10 11.04 -21.10
C GLY A 377 12.72 11.64 -21.43
N LEU A 378 12.07 12.28 -20.46
CA LEU A 378 10.77 12.93 -20.66
C LEU A 378 10.97 14.34 -21.25
N ALA A 379 10.04 14.84 -22.07
CA ALA A 379 10.21 16.09 -22.80
C ALA A 379 9.94 17.35 -21.96
N ASN A 380 9.05 17.25 -20.96
CA ASN A 380 8.60 18.37 -20.12
C ASN A 380 8.02 17.84 -18.80
N PHE A 381 7.64 18.75 -17.89
CA PHE A 381 7.09 18.36 -16.60
C PHE A 381 5.66 17.81 -16.67
N SER A 382 4.92 18.03 -17.76
CA SER A 382 3.59 17.42 -17.91
C SER A 382 3.70 15.92 -18.11
N GLU A 383 4.71 15.44 -18.85
CA GLU A 383 4.98 14.01 -18.97
C GLU A 383 5.46 13.40 -17.65
N LEU A 384 6.25 14.15 -16.86
CA LEU A 384 6.67 13.71 -15.53
C LEU A 384 5.48 13.61 -14.56
N ASP A 385 4.61 14.62 -14.54
CA ASP A 385 3.39 14.63 -13.74
C ASP A 385 2.40 13.52 -14.17
N ALA A 386 2.40 13.15 -15.47
CA ALA A 386 1.64 12.00 -15.95
C ALA A 386 2.12 10.69 -15.33
N LEU A 387 3.44 10.47 -15.28
CA LEU A 387 4.03 9.30 -14.65
C LEU A 387 3.76 9.27 -13.13
N PHE A 388 3.91 10.40 -12.44
CA PHE A 388 3.61 10.47 -11.00
C PHE A 388 2.14 10.16 -10.70
N ASN A 389 1.21 10.64 -11.54
CA ASN A 389 -0.20 10.29 -11.41
C ASN A 389 -0.45 8.80 -11.72
N TYR A 390 0.18 8.23 -12.74
CA TYR A 390 0.03 6.81 -13.09
C TYR A 390 0.37 5.89 -11.92
N ILE A 391 1.47 6.18 -11.21
CA ILE A 391 1.89 5.42 -10.02
C ILE A 391 0.89 5.59 -8.88
N TYR A 392 0.46 6.82 -8.61
CA TYR A 392 -0.45 7.11 -7.50
C TYR A 392 -1.82 6.43 -7.64
N TRP A 393 -2.34 6.31 -8.87
CA TRP A 393 -3.64 5.67 -9.10
C TRP A 393 -3.59 4.14 -9.08
N GLN A 394 -2.46 3.53 -9.47
CA GLN A 394 -2.26 2.08 -9.30
C GLN A 394 -2.27 1.69 -7.81
N GLU A 395 -1.69 2.52 -6.94
CA GLU A 395 -1.71 2.28 -5.48
C GLU A 395 -3.11 2.48 -4.88
N GLY A 396 -3.96 3.32 -5.49
CA GLY A 396 -5.32 3.63 -5.01
C GLY A 396 -6.41 2.66 -5.49
N GLU A 397 -6.22 1.95 -6.60
CA GLU A 397 -7.15 0.90 -7.04
C GLU A 397 -7.05 -0.35 -6.13
N GLU A 398 -5.88 -0.64 -5.55
CA GLU A 398 -5.72 -1.73 -4.55
C GLU A 398 -6.48 -1.46 -3.23
N GLU A 399 -6.72 -0.20 -2.86
CA GLU A 399 -7.50 0.17 -1.66
C GLU A 399 -9.02 0.30 -1.93
N GLY A 400 -9.44 0.26 -3.21
CA GLY A 400 -10.83 0.47 -3.62
C GLY A 400 -11.67 -0.81 -3.82
N GLU A 401 -11.05 -1.98 -3.76
CA GLU A 401 -11.70 -3.29 -3.89
C GLU A 401 -11.74 -4.10 -2.59
N SER A 402 -11.45 -3.49 -1.43
CA SER A 402 -11.52 -4.13 -0.10
C SER A 402 -12.89 -4.05 0.56
#